data_AF-A0A453F2G3-F1
#
_entry.id   AF-A0A453F2G3-F1
#
_cell.length_a   1.000
_cell.length_b   1.000
_cell.length_c   1.000
_cell.angle_alpha   90.00
_cell.angle_beta   90.00
_cell.angle_gamma   90.00
#
_symmetry.space_group_name_H-M   'P 1'
#
loop_
_entity.id
_entity.type
_entity.pdbx_description
1 polymer ?
#
loop_
_entity_poly.entity_id
_entity_poly.type
_entity_poly.pdbx_seq_one_letter_code
_entity_poly.pdbx_strand_id
1 'polypeptide(L)'
;MPQALQFVKQLGEALHSISSKSSTRNHLELIYVIPAPRMEGPNNQDFGPEDLLQLADSVGGFSLMTYDFSGPQNPGPSAPLKWIQYSLTTLLPAKGSASQVHSHMIFLGINFYGNDFLLSKGTYTHFHTLAIEMTKRLFTWPCETERSPMLCWYPVCLKCH
;
A
#
# COMPACT_ATOMS: atom_id res chain seq x y z
N MET A 1 20.95 11.62 -3.41
CA MET A 1 19.73 11.12 -4.06
C MET A 1 20.10 10.17 -5.19
N PRO A 2 19.53 8.96 -5.26
CA PRO A 2 19.65 8.07 -6.43
C PRO A 2 19.13 8.71 -7.72
N GLN A 3 19.70 8.36 -8.87
CA GLN A 3 19.33 8.94 -10.18
C GLN A 3 17.83 8.80 -10.50
N ALA A 4 17.20 7.70 -10.07
CA ALA A 4 15.77 7.47 -10.26
C ALA A 4 14.90 8.49 -9.51
N LEU A 5 15.22 8.80 -8.24
CA LEU A 5 14.46 9.78 -7.47
C LEU A 5 14.67 11.20 -8.00
N GLN A 6 15.85 11.49 -8.55
CA GLN A 6 16.11 12.79 -9.18
C GLN A 6 15.24 12.98 -10.42
N PHE A 7 15.05 11.93 -11.22
CA PHE A 7 14.12 11.95 -12.34
C PHE A 7 12.68 12.20 -11.87
N VAL A 8 12.21 11.49 -10.84
CA VAL A 8 10.85 11.67 -10.28
C VAL A 8 10.65 13.11 -9.81
N LYS A 9 11.65 13.68 -9.11
CA LYS A 9 11.62 15.07 -8.67
C LYS A 9 11.46 16.05 -9.84
N GLN A 10 12.33 15.94 -10.83
CA GLN A 10 12.32 16.82 -12.01
C GLN A 10 11.02 16.69 -12.81
N LEU A 11 10.47 15.48 -12.92
CA LEU A 11 9.20 15.23 -13.58
C LEU A 11 8.05 15.93 -12.84
N GLY A 12 8.00 15.80 -11.50
CA GLY A 12 7.01 16.47 -10.67
C GLY A 12 7.05 17.99 -10.81
N GLU A 13 8.25 18.59 -10.69
CA GLU A 13 8.47 20.03 -10.89
C GLU A 13 8.04 20.50 -12.30
N ALA A 14 8.30 19.70 -13.33
CA ALA A 14 7.89 20.02 -14.70
C ALA A 14 6.35 20.00 -14.87
N LEU A 15 5.66 19.01 -14.29
CA LEU A 15 4.20 18.91 -14.33
C LEU A 15 3.52 20.09 -13.60
N HIS A 16 4.05 20.48 -12.44
CA HIS A 16 3.60 21.67 -11.72
C HIS A 16 3.85 22.96 -12.52
N SER A 17 4.97 23.07 -13.22
CA SER A 17 5.29 24.24 -14.06
C SER A 17 4.33 24.41 -15.25
N ILE A 18 3.91 23.32 -15.89
CA ILE A 18 2.94 23.35 -16.99
C ILE A 18 1.59 23.88 -16.49
N SER A 19 1.18 23.43 -15.31
CA SER A 19 -0.07 23.83 -14.65
C SER A 19 -0.11 25.33 -14.33
N SER A 20 1.04 25.93 -14.03
CA SER A 20 1.16 27.36 -13.75
C SER A 20 1.09 28.24 -15.00
N LYS A 21 1.52 27.74 -16.16
CA LYS A 21 1.60 28.50 -17.42
C LYS A 21 0.34 28.44 -18.28
N SER A 22 -0.44 27.36 -18.18
CA SER A 22 -1.69 27.21 -18.92
C SER A 22 -2.83 27.92 -18.17
N SER A 23 -3.51 28.88 -18.79
CA SER A 23 -4.69 29.56 -18.23
C SER A 23 -5.94 28.65 -18.07
N THR A 24 -5.78 27.34 -18.32
CA THR A 24 -6.78 26.30 -18.07
C THR A 24 -6.56 25.70 -16.68
N ARG A 25 -7.62 25.51 -15.88
CA ARG A 25 -7.63 24.97 -14.50
C ARG A 25 -7.11 23.53 -14.33
N ASN A 26 -6.28 23.02 -15.24
CA ASN A 26 -5.80 21.65 -15.22
C ASN A 26 -4.46 21.60 -14.48
N HIS A 27 -4.54 21.54 -13.16
CA HIS A 27 -3.39 21.25 -12.31
C HIS A 27 -3.00 19.78 -12.46
N LEU A 28 -1.84 19.52 -13.05
CA LEU A 28 -1.25 18.19 -13.18
C LEU A 28 -0.49 17.86 -11.90
N GLU A 29 -0.84 16.72 -11.32
CA GLU A 29 -0.22 16.19 -10.10
C GLU A 29 0.44 14.86 -10.39
N LEU A 30 1.59 14.64 -9.75
CA LEU A 30 2.29 13.35 -9.78
C LEU A 30 2.01 12.59 -8.49
N ILE A 31 1.41 11.41 -8.59
CA ILE A 31 1.33 10.47 -7.48
C ILE A 31 2.40 9.40 -7.68
N TYR A 32 3.34 9.29 -6.75
CA TYR A 32 4.45 8.35 -6.85
C TYR A 32 4.13 7.03 -6.15
N VAL A 33 4.30 5.91 -6.83
CA VAL A 33 4.02 4.59 -6.26
C VAL A 33 5.25 4.09 -5.51
N ILE A 34 5.08 3.70 -4.25
CA ILE A 34 6.16 3.22 -3.38
C ILE A 34 5.87 1.80 -2.88
N PRO A 35 6.86 0.89 -2.91
CA PRO A 35 6.68 -0.46 -2.36
C PRO A 35 6.61 -0.41 -0.83
N ALA A 36 5.83 -1.30 -0.24
CA ALA A 36 5.88 -1.50 1.21
C ALA A 36 7.18 -2.23 1.60
N PRO A 37 7.82 -1.86 2.73
CA PRO A 37 9.06 -2.48 3.17
C PRO A 37 8.87 -3.95 3.52
N ARG A 38 9.92 -4.74 3.31
CA ARG A 38 9.96 -6.15 3.76
C ARG A 38 10.33 -6.20 5.25
N MET A 39 9.69 -7.09 6.00
CA MET A 39 9.98 -7.26 7.44
C MET A 39 11.31 -8.00 7.72
N GLU A 40 11.87 -8.74 6.76
CA GLU A 40 13.00 -9.67 7.00
C GLU A 40 14.29 -9.29 6.26
N GLY A 41 15.29 -8.76 6.97
CA GLY A 41 16.66 -8.55 6.46
C GLY A 41 17.20 -7.12 6.70
N PRO A 42 18.53 -6.93 6.78
CA PRO A 42 19.13 -5.60 6.95
C PRO A 42 19.05 -4.79 5.65
N ASN A 43 18.71 -3.48 5.73
CA ASN A 43 18.61 -2.53 4.61
C ASN A 43 17.54 -2.83 3.53
N ASN A 44 16.36 -3.32 3.93
CA ASN A 44 15.29 -3.71 3.02
C ASN A 44 14.30 -2.60 2.58
N GLN A 45 14.73 -1.35 2.62
CA GLN A 45 13.91 -0.23 2.20
C GLN A 45 14.50 0.39 0.94
N ASP A 46 13.85 0.11 -0.20
CA ASP A 46 14.13 0.79 -1.47
C ASP A 46 13.68 2.27 -1.42
N PHE A 47 12.75 2.59 -0.51
CA PHE A 47 12.23 3.93 -0.29
C PHE A 47 12.04 4.17 1.22
N GLY A 48 12.65 5.23 1.74
CA GLY A 48 12.64 5.55 3.17
C GLY A 48 12.15 6.96 3.51
N PRO A 49 12.18 7.33 4.80
CA PRO A 49 11.78 8.66 5.27
C PRO A 49 12.53 9.81 4.58
N GLU A 50 13.81 9.64 4.27
CA GLU A 50 14.62 10.66 3.62
C GLU A 50 14.26 10.87 2.15
N ASP A 51 13.84 9.79 1.46
CA ASP A 51 13.38 9.86 0.08
C ASP A 51 12.02 10.55 0.01
N LEU A 52 11.15 10.26 0.98
CA LEU A 52 9.87 10.95 1.18
C LEU A 52 10.10 12.46 1.32
N LEU A 53 10.99 12.87 2.23
CA LEU A 53 11.31 14.29 2.46
C LEU A 53 11.83 14.98 1.21
N GLN A 54 12.67 14.31 0.43
CA GLN A 54 13.24 14.90 -0.78
C GLN A 54 12.23 15.08 -1.92
N LEU A 55 11.16 14.29 -1.94
CA LEU A 55 10.14 14.31 -2.99
C LEU A 55 8.85 15.03 -2.60
N ALA A 56 8.57 15.22 -1.31
CA ALA A 56 7.30 15.74 -0.82
C ALA A 56 6.90 17.10 -1.45
N ASP A 57 7.87 17.96 -1.77
CA ASP A 57 7.60 19.26 -2.39
C ASP A 57 7.35 19.18 -3.91
N SER A 58 7.59 18.03 -4.54
CA SER A 58 7.54 17.86 -6.00
C SER A 58 6.45 16.90 -6.47
N VAL A 59 5.77 16.20 -5.55
CA VAL A 59 4.70 15.24 -5.87
C VAL A 59 3.43 15.57 -5.09
N GLY A 60 2.27 15.20 -5.62
CA GLY A 60 0.98 15.38 -4.95
C GLY A 60 0.68 14.31 -3.90
N GLY A 61 1.43 13.21 -3.89
CA GLY A 61 1.27 12.14 -2.91
C GLY A 61 2.02 10.86 -3.27
N PHE A 62 1.92 9.88 -2.37
CA PHE A 62 2.58 8.58 -2.47
C PHE A 62 1.55 7.46 -2.35
N SER A 63 1.46 6.60 -3.35
CA SER A 63 0.66 5.38 -3.29
C SER A 63 1.49 4.24 -2.69
N LEU A 64 1.22 3.89 -1.43
CA LEU A 64 1.94 2.85 -0.71
C LEU A 64 1.32 1.48 -1.00
N MET A 65 2.06 0.59 -1.63
CA MET A 65 1.59 -0.74 -2.04
C MET A 65 1.59 -1.74 -0.86
N THR A 66 0.70 -1.53 0.11
CA THR A 66 0.49 -2.41 1.27
C THR A 66 -0.39 -3.62 0.95
N TYR A 67 -0.09 -4.33 -0.13
CA TYR A 67 -0.74 -5.57 -0.55
C TYR A 67 0.28 -6.52 -1.20
N ASP A 68 -0.13 -7.71 -1.61
CA ASP A 68 0.73 -8.77 -2.14
C ASP A 68 1.84 -9.25 -1.19
N PHE A 69 1.54 -9.26 0.12
CA PHE A 69 2.46 -9.80 1.13
C PHE A 69 2.70 -11.31 0.96
N SER A 70 1.62 -12.07 0.71
CA SER A 70 1.66 -13.54 0.60
C SER A 70 1.57 -13.98 -0.85
N GLY A 71 2.36 -15.00 -1.21
CA GLY A 71 2.38 -15.58 -2.55
C GLY A 71 2.20 -17.11 -2.53
N PRO A 72 2.17 -17.78 -3.71
CA PRO A 72 1.88 -19.23 -3.80
C PRO A 72 2.80 -20.14 -3.00
N GLN A 73 4.06 -19.74 -2.82
CA GLN A 73 5.04 -20.52 -2.05
C GLN A 73 4.89 -20.34 -0.54
N ASN A 74 4.25 -19.26 -0.10
CA ASN A 74 3.96 -18.97 1.30
C ASN A 74 2.53 -18.40 1.43
N PRO A 75 1.49 -19.25 1.32
CA PRO A 75 0.09 -18.85 1.40
C PRO A 75 -0.22 -18.14 2.71
N GLY A 76 -0.99 -17.05 2.63
CA GLY A 76 -1.31 -16.23 3.79
C GLY A 76 -2.16 -15.03 3.44
N PRO A 77 -2.32 -14.06 4.37
CA PRO A 77 -3.08 -12.84 4.13
C PRO A 77 -2.41 -11.99 3.05
N SER A 78 -3.20 -11.40 2.14
CA SER A 78 -2.66 -10.49 1.11
C SER A 78 -2.07 -9.21 1.72
N ALA A 79 -2.60 -8.74 2.85
CA ALA A 79 -2.19 -7.50 3.51
C ALA A 79 -2.30 -7.60 5.06
N PRO A 80 -1.37 -8.29 5.76
CA PRO A 80 -1.44 -8.44 7.21
C PRO A 80 -1.35 -7.09 7.95
N LEU A 81 -2.25 -6.80 8.89
CA LEU A 81 -2.29 -5.49 9.57
C LEU A 81 -0.99 -5.13 10.30
N LYS A 82 -0.34 -6.11 10.94
CA LYS A 82 0.95 -5.89 11.63
C LYS A 82 2.03 -5.41 10.64
N TRP A 83 2.02 -5.93 9.42
CA TRP A 83 2.93 -5.51 8.36
C TRP A 83 2.59 -4.13 7.81
N ILE A 84 1.29 -3.82 7.64
CA ILE A 84 0.83 -2.48 7.28
C ILE A 84 1.29 -1.44 8.32
N GLN A 85 1.09 -1.75 9.61
CA GLN A 85 1.52 -0.89 10.72
C GLN A 85 3.03 -0.69 10.69
N TYR A 86 3.79 -1.78 10.56
CA TYR A 86 5.25 -1.73 10.41
C TYR A 86 5.65 -0.81 9.25
N SER A 87 5.04 -0.97 8.08
CA SER A 87 5.30 -0.18 6.87
C SER A 87 5.12 1.32 7.11
N LEU A 88 4.00 1.70 7.73
CA LEU A 88 3.72 3.10 8.06
C LEU A 88 4.70 3.66 9.10
N THR A 89 4.97 2.92 10.18
CA THR A 89 5.90 3.38 11.24
C THR A 89 7.35 3.49 10.76
N THR A 90 7.70 2.73 9.75
CA THR A 90 9.02 2.73 9.13
C THR A 90 9.20 3.96 8.22
N LEU A 91 8.16 4.30 7.44
CA LEU A 91 8.18 5.44 6.52
C LEU A 91 7.95 6.79 7.24
N LEU A 92 7.12 6.79 8.27
CA LEU A 92 6.72 7.96 9.07
C LEU A 92 7.12 7.74 10.55
N PRO A 93 8.43 7.68 10.87
CA PRO A 93 8.90 7.41 12.22
C PRO A 93 8.51 8.52 13.20
N ALA A 94 8.16 8.15 14.44
CA ALA A 94 7.95 8.98 15.63
C ALA A 94 7.06 10.23 15.52
N LYS A 95 6.45 10.64 16.65
CA LYS A 95 5.76 11.93 16.72
C LYS A 95 6.77 13.08 16.69
N GLY A 96 6.65 13.99 15.72
CA GLY A 96 7.50 15.17 15.56
C GLY A 96 8.67 15.04 14.58
N SER A 97 8.78 13.93 13.83
CA SER A 97 9.78 13.84 12.75
C SER A 97 9.38 14.71 11.55
N ALA A 98 10.38 15.09 10.75
CA ALA A 98 10.15 15.88 9.55
C ALA A 98 9.24 15.16 8.53
N SER A 99 9.37 13.83 8.40
CA SER A 99 8.55 13.06 7.46
C SER A 99 7.10 12.91 7.92
N GLN A 100 6.82 12.96 9.24
CA GLN A 100 5.45 12.84 9.74
C GLN A 100 4.51 13.99 9.30
N VAL A 101 5.05 15.18 9.05
CA VAL A 101 4.29 16.34 8.53
C VAL A 101 3.59 15.98 7.20
N HIS A 102 4.20 15.08 6.43
CA HIS A 102 3.72 14.61 5.13
C HIS A 102 2.84 13.34 5.22
N SER A 103 2.39 12.95 6.42
CA SER A 103 1.52 11.77 6.59
C SER A 103 0.24 11.82 5.76
N HIS A 104 -0.31 13.01 5.51
CA HIS A 104 -1.48 13.22 4.66
C HIS A 104 -1.23 12.92 3.18
N MET A 105 0.03 12.84 2.76
CA MET A 105 0.44 12.50 1.40
C MET A 105 0.52 10.99 1.17
N ILE A 106 0.39 10.17 2.21
CA ILE A 106 0.50 8.71 2.09
C ILE A 106 -0.89 8.10 1.84
N PHE A 107 -1.08 7.54 0.65
CA PHE A 107 -2.27 6.80 0.27
C PHE A 107 -2.05 5.31 0.51
N LEU A 108 -2.72 4.79 1.54
CA LEU A 108 -2.63 3.39 1.91
C LEU A 108 -3.28 2.49 0.84
N GLY A 109 -2.53 1.54 0.31
CA GLY A 109 -3.03 0.56 -0.65
C GLY A 109 -3.90 -0.49 0.00
N ILE A 110 -5.11 -0.68 -0.53
CA ILE A 110 -6.05 -1.74 -0.12
C ILE A 110 -6.40 -2.54 -1.36
N ASN A 111 -6.15 -3.85 -1.34
CA ASN A 111 -6.47 -4.74 -2.45
C ASN A 111 -7.97 -5.13 -2.45
N PHE A 112 -8.61 -5.02 -3.61
CA PHE A 112 -9.98 -5.52 -3.85
C PHE A 112 -10.00 -6.87 -4.58
N TYR A 113 -8.99 -7.68 -4.30
CA TYR A 113 -8.83 -9.05 -4.80
C TYR A 113 -8.33 -9.97 -3.69
N GLY A 114 -8.58 -11.26 -3.83
CA GLY A 114 -8.01 -12.32 -3.00
C GLY A 114 -7.21 -13.31 -3.82
N ASN A 115 -6.34 -14.08 -3.16
CA ASN A 115 -5.54 -15.12 -3.79
C ASN A 115 -6.11 -16.50 -3.45
N ASP A 116 -6.34 -17.33 -4.47
CA ASP A 116 -6.57 -18.76 -4.28
C ASP A 116 -5.25 -19.53 -4.46
N PHE A 117 -4.84 -20.23 -3.41
CA PHE A 117 -3.58 -20.98 -3.35
C PHE A 117 -3.77 -22.49 -3.58
N LEU A 118 -4.99 -22.96 -3.90
CA LEU A 118 -5.31 -24.39 -4.04
C LEU A 118 -4.65 -25.07 -5.25
N LEU A 119 -4.10 -24.31 -6.19
CA LEU A 119 -3.38 -24.84 -7.34
C LEU A 119 -1.88 -24.53 -7.19
N SER A 120 -1.10 -25.57 -6.94
CA SER A 120 0.37 -25.56 -6.77
C SER A 120 1.18 -25.03 -7.98
N LYS A 121 0.52 -24.41 -8.96
CA LYS A 121 1.11 -23.91 -10.21
C LYS A 121 0.74 -22.46 -10.56
N GLY A 122 0.03 -21.72 -9.70
CA GLY A 122 -0.20 -20.29 -9.95
C GLY A 122 -1.13 -19.60 -8.95
N THR A 123 -1.00 -18.28 -8.85
CA THR A 123 -1.97 -17.43 -8.16
C THR A 123 -3.14 -17.17 -9.10
N TYR A 124 -4.35 -17.52 -8.70
CA TYR A 124 -5.54 -16.95 -9.34
C TYR A 124 -5.98 -15.73 -8.53
N THR A 125 -5.90 -14.56 -9.15
CA THR A 125 -6.43 -13.32 -8.58
C THR A 125 -7.95 -13.34 -8.76
N HIS A 126 -8.68 -13.47 -7.67
CA HIS A 126 -10.14 -13.45 -7.70
C HIS A 126 -10.67 -12.05 -7.43
N PHE A 127 -11.50 -11.56 -8.36
CA PHE A 127 -12.32 -10.36 -8.18
C PHE A 127 -13.68 -10.73 -7.54
N HIS A 128 -14.36 -9.71 -6.99
CA HIS A 128 -15.60 -9.77 -6.18
C HIS A 128 -16.62 -10.87 -6.55
N THR A 129 -16.84 -11.14 -7.84
CA THR A 129 -17.83 -12.11 -8.34
C THR A 129 -17.55 -13.55 -7.88
N LEU A 130 -16.28 -13.94 -7.72
CA LEU A 130 -15.91 -15.29 -7.27
C LEU A 130 -15.89 -15.42 -5.74
N ALA A 131 -15.70 -14.31 -5.01
CA ALA A 131 -15.78 -14.32 -3.55
C ALA A 131 -17.16 -14.77 -3.07
N ILE A 132 -18.23 -14.32 -3.74
CA ILE A 132 -19.62 -14.72 -3.45
C ILE A 132 -19.82 -16.23 -3.66
N GLU A 133 -19.28 -16.82 -4.74
CA GLU A 133 -19.43 -18.26 -4.97
C GLU A 133 -18.60 -19.08 -3.97
N MET A 134 -17.43 -18.56 -3.56
CA MET A 134 -16.62 -19.12 -2.48
C MET A 134 -17.29 -19.01 -1.10
N THR A 135 -18.32 -18.16 -0.92
CA THR A 135 -19.08 -18.10 0.35
C THR A 135 -19.87 -19.36 0.70
N LYS A 136 -19.96 -20.31 -0.22
CA LYS A 136 -20.44 -21.67 0.06
C LYS A 136 -19.45 -22.50 0.89
N ARG A 137 -18.23 -22.01 1.13
CA ARG A 137 -17.23 -22.63 2.01
C ARG A 137 -17.26 -22.02 3.41
N LEU A 138 -16.81 -22.80 4.39
CA LEU A 138 -16.61 -22.30 5.75
C LEU A 138 -15.46 -21.28 5.73
N PHE A 139 -15.72 -20.03 6.09
CA PHE A 139 -14.67 -19.03 6.26
C PHE A 139 -14.14 -19.05 7.68
N THR A 140 -12.84 -18.82 7.79
CA THR A 140 -12.17 -18.52 9.06
C THR A 140 -11.70 -17.07 9.03
N TRP A 141 -11.75 -16.41 10.19
CA TRP A 141 -11.27 -15.05 10.35
C TRP A 141 -9.98 -15.06 11.19
N PRO A 142 -8.81 -14.71 10.62
CA PRO A 142 -7.55 -14.71 11.36
C PRO A 142 -7.44 -13.49 12.28
N CYS A 143 -7.65 -13.70 13.59
CA CYS A 143 -7.66 -12.61 14.58
C CYS A 143 -6.26 -12.05 14.90
N GLU A 144 -5.19 -12.81 14.61
CA GLU A 144 -3.81 -12.33 14.81
C GLU A 144 -3.41 -11.24 13.80
N THR A 145 -4.09 -11.20 12.65
CA THR A 145 -3.81 -10.28 11.55
C THR A 145 -4.77 -9.11 11.50
N GLU A 146 -5.96 -9.18 12.11
CA GLU A 146 -6.91 -8.07 12.16
C GLU A 146 -7.59 -8.02 13.53
N ARG A 147 -7.29 -6.97 14.31
CA ARG A 147 -7.69 -6.82 15.73
C ARG A 147 -9.16 -6.42 15.92
N SER A 148 -10.03 -6.66 14.93
CA SER A 148 -11.45 -6.35 15.04
C SER A 148 -12.23 -7.63 15.37
N PRO A 149 -13.00 -7.68 16.48
CA PRO A 149 -13.73 -8.87 16.90
C PRO A 149 -14.92 -9.22 16.01
N MET A 150 -15.26 -8.35 15.06
CA MET A 150 -16.30 -8.56 14.06
C MET A 150 -16.03 -7.65 12.86
N LEU A 151 -15.78 -8.25 11.68
CA LEU A 151 -15.78 -7.55 10.40
C LEU A 151 -16.88 -8.16 9.55
N CYS A 152 -17.84 -7.32 9.17
CA CYS A 152 -18.97 -7.70 8.34
C CYS A 152 -18.68 -7.21 6.92
N TRP A 153 -18.42 -8.14 6.01
CA TRP A 153 -18.46 -7.89 4.58
C TRP A 153 -19.80 -8.43 4.08
N TYR A 154 -20.70 -7.55 3.67
CA TYR A 154 -22.08 -7.91 3.32
C TYR A 154 -22.10 -9.13 2.36
N PRO A 155 -22.78 -10.26 2.70
CA PRO A 155 -23.70 -10.50 3.82
C PRO A 155 -23.11 -11.28 5.02
N VAL A 156 -21.79 -11.48 5.10
CA VAL A 156 -21.14 -12.38 6.06
C VAL A 156 -20.44 -11.59 7.18
N CYS A 157 -20.82 -11.86 8.43
CA CYS A 157 -20.07 -11.46 9.62
C CYS A 157 -19.35 -12.67 10.18
N LEU A 158 -18.01 -12.63 10.25
CA LEU A 158 -17.21 -13.71 10.81
C LEU A 158 -16.85 -13.41 12.26
N LYS A 159 -17.02 -14.42 13.12
CA LYS A 159 -16.69 -14.36 14.54
C LYS A 159 -15.30 -14.96 14.75
N CYS A 160 -14.47 -14.25 15.50
CA CYS A 160 -13.21 -14.79 16.03
C CYS A 160 -13.51 -16.03 16.89
N HIS A 161 -12.82 -17.14 16.61
CA HIS A 161 -12.78 -18.34 17.44
C HIS A 161 -11.44 -18.43 18.16
#